data_AF-A0A7K6C6X9-F1
#
_entry.id   AF-A0A7K6C6X9-F1
#
_cell.length_a   1.000
_cell.length_b   1.000
_cell.length_c   1.000
_cell.angle_alpha   90.00
_cell.angle_beta   90.00
_cell.angle_gamma   90.00
#
_symmetry.space_group_name_H-M   'P 1'
#
loop_
_entity.id
_entity.type
_entity.pdbx_description
1 polymer ?
#
loop_
_entity_poly.entity_id
_entity_poly.type
_entity_poly.pdbx_seq_one_letter_code
_entity_poly.pdbx_strand_id
1 'polypeptide(L)'
;KPETAAVLKRTVEALLERGAIVRNLENLGERSLPYKISKHKERHKRGGYFLIDLEAPPSMVSPMMDHLGRDVDVIRRAFLKQPVARAGECRGAAPLSPAERLAGR
;
A
#
# COMPACT_ATOMS: atom_id res chain seq x y z
N LYS A 1 11.58 8.83 -14.72
CA LYS A 1 11.48 9.83 -13.62
C LYS A 1 12.53 9.48 -12.56
N PRO A 2 13.71 10.13 -12.57
CA PRO A 2 14.83 9.74 -11.71
C PRO A 2 14.52 9.97 -10.22
N GLU A 3 13.76 11.02 -9.90
CA GLU A 3 13.37 11.38 -8.54
C GLU A 3 12.58 10.27 -7.84
N THR A 4 11.56 9.72 -8.50
CA THR A 4 10.75 8.62 -7.96
C THR A 4 11.58 7.35 -7.72
N ALA A 5 12.52 7.05 -8.60
CA ALA A 5 13.41 5.91 -8.43
C ALA A 5 14.34 6.10 -7.22
N ALA A 6 14.83 7.32 -7.00
CA ALA A 6 15.65 7.64 -5.82
C ALA A 6 14.85 7.49 -4.51
N VAL A 7 13.57 7.90 -4.51
CA VAL A 7 12.66 7.73 -3.36
C VAL A 7 12.42 6.26 -3.03
N LEU A 8 12.16 5.45 -4.05
CA LEU A 8 11.95 4.01 -3.86
C LEU A 8 13.22 3.33 -3.35
N LYS A 9 14.38 3.67 -3.94
CA LYS A 9 15.67 3.12 -3.54
C LYS A 9 15.95 3.37 -2.06
N ARG A 10 15.89 4.63 -1.60
CA ARG A 10 16.15 4.98 -0.19
C ARG A 10 15.13 4.32 0.77
N THR A 11 13.87 4.17 0.34
CA THR A 11 12.83 3.51 1.14
C THR A 11 13.13 2.02 1.31
N VAL A 12 13.52 1.35 0.22
CA VAL A 12 13.89 -0.06 0.23
C VAL A 12 15.18 -0.30 1.02
N GLU A 13 16.18 0.57 0.88
CA GLU A 13 17.40 0.52 1.70
C GLU A 13 17.07 0.62 3.19
N ALA A 14 16.23 1.57 3.59
CA ALA A 14 15.80 1.71 4.97
C ALA A 14 14.98 0.51 5.50
N LEU A 15 14.27 -0.21 4.62
CA LEU A 15 13.58 -1.46 4.96
C LEU A 15 14.60 -2.57 5.26
N LEU A 16 15.58 -2.74 4.36
CA LEU A 16 16.60 -3.77 4.45
C LEU A 16 17.50 -3.58 5.68
N GLU A 17 17.91 -2.34 5.98
CA GLU A 17 18.72 -1.99 7.17
C GLU A 17 18.05 -2.39 8.49
N ARG A 18 16.72 -2.46 8.51
CA ARG A 18 15.93 -2.79 9.71
C ARG A 18 15.54 -4.27 9.77
N GLY A 19 16.07 -5.09 8.85
CA GLY A 19 15.83 -6.52 8.82
C GLY A 19 14.52 -6.94 8.15
N ALA A 20 13.93 -6.10 7.28
CA ALA A 20 12.87 -6.57 6.39
C ALA A 20 13.45 -7.29 5.17
N ILE A 21 12.75 -8.32 4.71
CA ILE A 21 12.99 -8.99 3.44
C ILE A 21 11.91 -8.53 2.47
N VAL A 22 12.29 -7.82 1.42
CA VAL A 22 11.36 -7.34 0.39
C VAL A 22 11.08 -8.48 -0.60
N ARG A 23 9.82 -8.87 -0.75
CA ARG A 23 9.37 -9.91 -1.67
C ARG A 23 9.01 -9.36 -3.04
N ASN A 24 8.26 -8.27 -3.07
CA ASN A 24 7.74 -7.68 -4.30
C ASN A 24 7.59 -6.16 -4.17
N LEU A 25 7.71 -5.46 -5.30
CA LEU A 25 7.49 -4.02 -5.40
C LEU A 25 6.62 -3.76 -6.63
N GLU A 26 5.40 -3.28 -6.39
CA GLU A 26 4.43 -3.01 -7.45
C GLU A 26 4.18 -1.51 -7.59
N ASN A 27 4.08 -1.06 -8.85
CA ASN A 27 3.73 0.31 -9.19
C ASN A 27 2.29 0.37 -9.73
N LEU A 28 1.38 0.97 -8.96
CA LEU A 28 -0.03 1.12 -9.33
C LEU A 28 -0.30 2.36 -10.21
N GLY A 29 0.75 3.11 -10.51
CA GLY A 29 0.74 4.31 -11.34
C GLY A 29 0.48 5.60 -10.56
N GLU A 30 0.61 6.72 -11.27
CA GLU A 30 0.31 8.04 -10.74
C GLU A 30 -1.17 8.39 -11.01
N ARG A 31 -1.94 8.60 -9.94
CA ARG A 31 -3.37 8.88 -10.01
C ARG A 31 -3.71 10.17 -9.28
N SER A 32 -4.89 10.73 -9.57
CA SER A 32 -5.47 11.76 -8.72
C SER A 32 -5.77 11.19 -7.35
N LEU A 33 -5.50 11.97 -6.30
CA LEU A 33 -5.86 11.59 -4.95
C LEU A 33 -7.39 11.75 -4.79
N PRO A 34 -8.06 10.86 -4.03
CA PRO A 34 -9.50 10.98 -3.76
C PRO A 34 -9.87 12.31 -3.10
N TYR A 35 -8.94 12.88 -2.33
CA TYR A 35 -9.07 14.19 -1.70
C TYR A 35 -7.70 14.88 -1.60
N LYS A 36 -7.69 16.18 -1.34
CA LYS A 36 -6.46 16.98 -1.22
C LYS A 36 -5.73 16.62 0.08
N ILE A 37 -4.46 16.22 -0.02
CA ILE A 37 -3.62 15.92 1.14
C ILE A 37 -2.67 17.10 1.35
N SER A 38 -2.64 17.65 2.57
CA SER A 38 -1.69 18.69 2.93
C SER A 38 -0.60 18.09 3.81
N LYS A 39 0.64 18.04 3.33
CA LYS A 39 1.77 17.41 4.01
C LYS A 39 3.05 18.15 3.64
N HIS A 40 4.02 18.22 4.55
CA HIS A 40 5.32 18.89 4.32
C HIS A 40 5.20 20.32 3.77
N LYS A 41 4.19 21.08 4.23
CA LYS A 41 3.85 22.46 3.78
C LYS A 41 3.40 22.56 2.31
N GLU A 42 3.10 21.45 1.66
CA GLU A 42 2.57 21.40 0.30
C GLU A 42 1.14 20.80 0.27
N ARG A 43 0.34 21.17 -0.73
CA ARG A 43 -1.01 20.64 -0.96
C ARG A 43 -1.02 19.78 -2.22
N HIS A 44 -1.04 18.46 -2.05
CA HIS A 44 -0.99 17.50 -3.14
C HIS A 44 -2.40 17.15 -3.65
N LYS A 45 -2.54 17.08 -4.98
CA LYS A 45 -3.75 16.63 -5.70
C LYS A 45 -3.56 15.31 -6.44
N ARG A 46 -2.31 14.94 -6.71
CA ARG A 46 -1.90 13.71 -7.41
C ARG A 46 -0.81 13.02 -6.60
N GLY A 47 -0.66 11.71 -6.79
CA GLY A 47 0.38 10.93 -6.14
C GLY A 47 0.63 9.63 -6.87
N GLY A 48 1.88 9.14 -6.77
CA GLY A 48 2.24 7.79 -7.18
C GLY A 48 1.87 6.78 -6.09
N TYR A 49 1.28 5.66 -6.50
CA TYR A 49 0.90 4.59 -5.59
C TYR A 49 1.85 3.40 -5.78
N PHE A 50 2.48 2.98 -4.68
CA PHE A 50 3.40 1.85 -4.66
C PHE A 50 2.99 0.88 -3.56
N LEU A 51 3.02 -0.42 -3.88
CA LEU A 51 2.86 -1.49 -2.92
C LEU A 51 4.21 -2.18 -2.74
N ILE A 52 4.57 -2.46 -1.50
CA ILE A 52 5.80 -3.17 -1.15
C ILE A 52 5.38 -4.34 -0.28
N ASP A 53 5.53 -5.55 -0.81
CA ASP A 53 5.33 -6.78 -0.06
C ASP A 53 6.64 -7.11 0.64
N LEU A 54 6.57 -7.29 1.95
CA LEU A 54 7.74 -7.51 2.79
C LEU A 54 7.43 -8.46 3.95
N GLU A 55 8.43 -9.21 4.34
CA GLU A 55 8.47 -9.97 5.58
C GLU A 55 9.33 -9.24 6.60
N ALA A 56 8.79 -9.03 7.79
CA ALA A 56 9.36 -8.12 8.77
C ALA A 56 8.95 -8.50 10.19
N PRO A 57 9.83 -8.35 11.20
CA PRO A 57 9.41 -8.40 12.59
C PRO A 57 8.44 -7.25 12.93
N PRO A 58 7.41 -7.46 13.76
CA PRO A 58 6.43 -6.42 14.09
C PRO A 58 7.05 -5.21 14.79
N SER A 59 8.19 -5.37 15.45
CA SER A 59 8.94 -4.30 16.12
C SER A 59 9.42 -3.21 15.16
N MET A 60 9.59 -3.50 13.87
CA MET A 60 10.11 -2.51 12.91
C MET A 60 9.04 -1.57 12.34
N VAL A 61 7.75 -1.89 12.49
CA VAL A 61 6.65 -1.11 11.91
C VAL A 61 6.62 0.32 12.47
N SER A 62 6.70 0.47 13.78
CA SER A 62 6.70 1.78 14.44
C SER A 62 7.87 2.67 13.99
N PRO A 63 9.14 2.23 14.11
CA PRO A 63 10.26 3.10 13.76
C PRO A 63 10.36 3.35 12.24
N MET A 64 9.83 2.44 11.40
CA MET A 64 9.72 2.68 9.97
C MET A 64 8.61 3.69 9.63
N MET A 65 7.47 3.61 10.32
CA MET A 65 6.43 4.63 10.23
C MET A 65 6.96 5.99 10.66
N ASP A 66 7.89 6.10 11.60
CA ASP A 66 8.47 7.40 11.93
C ASP A 66 9.43 7.89 10.84
N HIS A 67 10.28 7.01 10.30
CA HIS A 67 11.22 7.34 9.23
C HIS A 67 10.51 7.87 7.98
N LEU A 68 9.51 7.14 7.47
CA LEU A 68 8.69 7.54 6.33
C LEU A 68 7.81 8.77 6.61
N GLY A 69 7.69 9.21 7.86
CA GLY A 69 6.99 10.45 8.21
C GLY A 69 7.82 11.70 8.18
N ARG A 70 9.13 11.55 8.18
CA ARG A 70 10.08 12.64 8.02
C ARG A 70 10.47 12.83 6.56
N ASP A 71 10.34 11.79 5.74
CA ASP A 71 10.56 11.86 4.31
C ASP A 71 9.53 12.79 3.65
N VAL A 72 10.04 13.84 2.99
CA VAL A 72 9.23 14.91 2.38
C VAL A 72 8.48 14.46 1.13
N ASP A 73 8.98 13.45 0.43
CA ASP A 73 8.35 12.96 -0.81
C ASP A 73 7.22 11.95 -0.51
N VAL A 74 7.12 11.48 0.75
CA VAL A 74 6.09 10.52 1.18
C VAL A 74 4.88 11.26 1.76
N ILE A 75 3.86 11.42 0.94
CA ILE A 75 2.62 12.13 1.33
C ILE A 75 1.73 11.32 2.28
N ARG A 76 1.72 9.99 2.16
CA ARG A 76 0.93 9.06 2.98
C ARG A 76 1.58 7.68 2.95
N ARG A 77 1.57 7.01 4.11
CA ARG A 77 2.15 5.69 4.34
C ARG A 77 1.19 4.83 5.15
N ALA A 78 1.20 3.54 4.90
CA ALA A 78 0.42 2.57 5.65
C ALA A 78 1.14 1.22 5.64
N PHE A 79 1.23 0.57 6.81
CA PHE A 79 1.56 -0.85 6.90
C PHE A 79 0.26 -1.60 7.15
N LEU A 80 -0.03 -2.56 6.29
CA LEU A 80 -1.17 -3.45 6.42
C LEU A 80 -0.64 -4.86 6.59
N LYS A 81 -1.28 -5.63 7.46
CA LYS A 81 -1.02 -7.07 7.51
C LYS A 81 -1.53 -7.65 6.21
N GLN A 82 -0.64 -8.18 5.37
CA GLN A 82 -1.04 -8.90 4.17
C GLN A 82 -1.90 -10.08 4.63
N PRO A 83 -3.18 -10.16 4.23
CA PRO A 83 -3.93 -11.37 4.47
C PRO A 83 -3.21 -12.46 3.71
N VAL A 84 -2.62 -13.41 4.44
CA VAL A 84 -2.14 -14.64 3.80
C VAL A 84 -3.37 -15.14 3.07
N ALA A 85 -3.32 -15.16 1.75
CA ALA A 85 -4.28 -15.90 0.95
C ALA A 85 -4.10 -17.34 1.41
N ARG A 86 -4.80 -17.73 2.47
CA ARG A 86 -5.15 -19.13 2.65
C ARG A 86 -5.75 -19.45 1.30
N ALA A 87 -5.23 -20.47 0.64
CA ALA A 87 -5.95 -21.15 -0.43
C ALA A 87 -7.19 -21.82 0.19
N GLY A 88 -8.00 -21.04 0.93
CA GLY A 88 -9.35 -21.37 1.27
C GLY A 88 -10.07 -21.35 -0.05
N GLU A 89 -10.60 -22.51 -0.41
CA GLU A 89 -11.52 -22.71 -1.50
C GLU A 89 -12.33 -21.43 -1.71
N CYS A 90 -12.26 -20.87 -2.91
CA CYS A 90 -13.29 -19.95 -3.36
C CYS A 90 -14.61 -20.71 -3.20
N ARG A 91 -15.30 -20.53 -2.06
CA ARG A 91 -16.69 -20.90 -1.91
C ARG A 91 -17.39 -19.95 -2.83
N GLY A 92 -17.49 -20.34 -4.11
CA GLY A 92 -18.05 -19.53 -5.16
C GLY A 92 -19.33 -18.87 -4.66
N ALA A 93 -19.56 -17.62 -5.03
CA ALA A 93 -20.81 -16.95 -4.69
C ALA A 93 -21.96 -17.88 -5.08
N ALA A 94 -22.76 -18.31 -4.11
CA ALA A 94 -23.92 -19.13 -4.40
C ALA A 94 -24.78 -18.35 -5.40
N PRO A 95 -25.18 -18.95 -6.52
CA PRO A 95 -26.05 -18.26 -7.46
C PRO A 95 -27.31 -17.82 -6.71
N LEU A 96 -27.68 -16.55 -6.87
CA LEU A 96 -28.91 -16.00 -6.30
C LEU A 96 -30.08 -16.91 -6.65
N SER A 97 -30.94 -17.19 -5.67
CA SER A 97 -32.09 -18.03 -5.89
C SER A 97 -33.02 -17.40 -6.95
N PRO A 98 -33.75 -18.19 -7.76
CA PRO A 98 -34.68 -17.65 -8.74
C PRO A 98 -35.72 -16.69 -8.13
N ALA A 99 -36.10 -16.91 -6.86
CA ALA A 99 -37.03 -16.05 -6.13
C ALA A 99 -36.47 -14.64 -5.89
N GLU A 100 -35.18 -14.51 -5.56
CA GLU A 100 -34.51 -13.21 -5.38
C GLU A 100 -34.35 -12.45 -6.72
N ARG A 101 -34.29 -13.17 -7.85
CA ARG A 101 -34.27 -12.54 -9.20
C ARG A 101 -35.62 -11.95 -9.60
N LEU A 102 -36.72 -12.47 -9.05
CA LEU A 102 -38.09 -12.01 -9.33
C LEU A 102 -38.51 -10.83 -8.46
N ALA A 103 -37.93 -10.67 -7.27
CA ALA A 103 -38.25 -9.60 -6.32
C ALA A 103 -37.57 -8.23 -6.61
N GLY A 104 -36.71 -8.16 -7.64
CA GLY A 104 -35.97 -6.95 -8.01
C GLY A 104 -36.56 -6.13 -9.16
N ARG A 105 -37.88 -6.22 -9.40
CA ARG A 105 -38.62 -5.35 -10.33
C ARG A 105 -39.55 -4.42 -9.58
#